data_AF-A0A2N3DR56-F1
#
_entry.id   AF-A0A2N3DR56-F1
#
_cell.length_a   1.000
_cell.length_b   1.000
_cell.length_c   1.000
_cell.angle_alpha   90.00
_cell.angle_beta   90.00
_cell.angle_gamma   90.00
#
_symmetry.space_group_name_H-M   'P 1'
#
loop_
_entity.id
_entity.type
_entity.pdbx_description
1 polymer ?
#
loop_
_entity_poly.entity_id
_entity_poly.type
_entity_poly.pdbx_seq_one_letter_code
_entity_poly.pdbx_strand_id
1 'polypeptide(L)'
;MTRAILWLAPIMLFPCEVMAAMPECVEAQVGVPTAPAVQLEDVQSDDDALKLLRVTAGQGAFLHIYFDDASEVEARRYASCLGTQLDLLAEELLDDREGVQWASVVFTADMQYIPPRGDEIKTRWVIFTDPAAPEGQQPRRMVIQTLPHEQVHDFQSRNGAITPLWFAEGHATWAGLRITSMLDAEAAQLDREETLSELRSADGPINLAGWGQRRVKREAIMRQVSPEDRARMGSDPKFVPKGGSYTFTMEDFESDETMAGARYAAAMMMFEGLEQRHGADKVRRWVLDVTSTPGVVSQDQLAASVKTHFGEDLSELLRD
;
A
#
# COMPACT_ATOMS: atom_id res chain seq x y z
N MET A 1 -46.26 -22.23 52.33
CA MET A 1 -47.35 -22.33 51.34
C MET A 1 -48.04 -20.97 51.27
N THR A 2 -47.59 -20.11 50.37
CA THR A 2 -48.18 -18.78 50.13
C THR A 2 -47.88 -18.38 48.68
N ARG A 3 -48.92 -17.95 47.95
CA ARG A 3 -48.91 -17.49 46.55
C ARG A 3 -48.18 -16.14 46.40
N ALA A 4 -47.49 -15.93 45.27
CA ALA A 4 -47.27 -14.62 44.63
C ALA A 4 -46.89 -14.86 43.15
N ILE A 5 -47.84 -14.76 42.21
CA ILE A 5 -48.13 -13.60 41.35
C ILE A 5 -47.00 -13.34 40.32
N LEU A 6 -47.26 -13.78 39.08
CA LEU A 6 -46.59 -13.32 37.87
C LEU A 6 -46.78 -11.81 37.70
N TRP A 7 -45.68 -11.09 37.48
CA TRP A 7 -45.70 -9.80 36.78
C TRP A 7 -44.82 -9.92 35.53
N LEU A 8 -45.47 -9.85 34.38
CA LEU A 8 -44.86 -9.59 33.08
C LEU A 8 -44.33 -8.15 33.09
N ALA A 9 -43.01 -7.98 33.02
CA ALA A 9 -42.40 -6.69 32.73
C ALA A 9 -42.42 -6.46 31.20
N PRO A 10 -42.64 -5.22 30.74
CA PRO A 10 -42.79 -4.91 29.32
C PRO A 10 -41.46 -5.06 28.56
N ILE A 11 -41.56 -5.66 27.38
CA ILE A 11 -40.52 -5.65 26.35
C ILE A 11 -40.29 -4.18 25.97
N MET A 12 -39.18 -3.60 26.42
CA MET A 12 -38.66 -2.38 25.82
C MET A 12 -38.07 -2.76 24.47
N LEU A 13 -38.85 -2.53 23.42
CA LEU A 13 -38.33 -2.34 22.07
C LEU A 13 -37.49 -1.06 22.11
N PHE A 14 -36.17 -1.20 22.14
CA PHE A 14 -35.28 -0.09 21.84
C PHE A 14 -35.50 0.29 20.38
N PRO A 15 -35.86 1.54 20.08
CA PRO A 15 -36.00 2.01 18.72
C PRO A 15 -34.62 2.02 18.04
N CYS A 16 -34.65 1.72 16.74
CA CYS A 16 -33.62 1.95 15.72
C CYS A 16 -32.30 2.50 16.24
N GLU A 17 -31.25 1.69 16.09
CA GLU A 17 -29.90 2.20 15.88
C GLU A 17 -29.98 3.36 14.89
N VAL A 18 -29.77 4.56 15.42
CA VAL A 18 -29.34 5.69 14.64
C VAL A 18 -28.06 5.19 13.97
N MET A 19 -28.11 4.97 12.65
CA MET A 19 -26.89 4.82 11.86
C MET A 19 -26.03 6.02 12.20
N ALA A 20 -24.99 5.80 13.01
CA ALA A 20 -24.00 6.80 13.28
C ALA A 20 -23.49 7.24 11.90
N ALA A 21 -23.70 8.51 11.57
CA ALA A 21 -23.08 9.10 10.39
C ALA A 21 -21.58 8.84 10.54
N MET A 22 -21.04 7.96 9.69
CA MET A 22 -19.60 7.76 9.65
C MET A 22 -18.99 9.12 9.35
N PRO A 23 -18.01 9.58 10.15
CA PRO A 23 -17.44 10.90 9.92
C PRO A 23 -17.01 10.98 8.47
N GLU A 24 -17.43 12.04 7.78
CA GLU A 24 -16.76 12.45 6.55
C GLU A 24 -15.25 12.43 6.85
N CYS A 25 -14.41 11.99 5.91
CA CYS A 25 -12.96 11.80 6.11
C CYS A 25 -12.22 13.00 6.75
N VAL A 26 -12.89 14.14 6.97
CA VAL A 26 -12.39 15.39 7.50
C VAL A 26 -13.35 16.03 8.53
N GLU A 27 -14.08 15.27 9.36
CA GLU A 27 -14.68 15.85 10.60
C GLU A 27 -13.89 15.55 11.87
N ALA A 28 -12.83 14.75 11.77
CA ALA A 28 -11.95 14.43 12.89
C ALA A 28 -10.61 15.17 12.82
N GLN A 29 -10.59 16.51 12.88
CA GLN A 29 -9.49 17.24 13.56
C GLN A 29 -9.75 18.75 13.74
N VAL A 30 -10.02 19.10 14.99
CA VAL A 30 -9.79 20.45 15.54
C VAL A 30 -8.28 20.72 15.52
N GLY A 31 -7.79 21.52 14.57
CA GLY A 31 -6.43 22.11 14.67
C GLY A 31 -5.55 22.12 13.42
N VAL A 32 -5.95 21.49 12.31
CA VAL A 32 -5.21 21.60 11.03
C VAL A 32 -5.66 22.86 10.29
N PRO A 33 -4.76 23.69 9.73
CA PRO A 33 -5.16 24.82 8.89
C PRO A 33 -6.10 24.32 7.80
N THR A 34 -7.25 24.98 7.61
CA THR A 34 -8.19 24.68 6.53
C THR A 34 -7.43 24.58 5.21
N ALA A 35 -7.28 23.35 4.70
CA ALA A 35 -6.75 23.11 3.37
C ALA A 35 -7.57 23.94 2.36
N PRO A 36 -6.95 24.42 1.26
CA PRO A 36 -7.71 25.09 0.22
C PRO A 36 -8.85 24.17 -0.26
N ALA A 37 -9.99 24.75 -0.61
CA ALA A 37 -11.18 23.96 -0.94
C ALA A 37 -10.91 23.03 -2.14
N VAL A 38 -11.08 21.72 -1.94
CA VAL A 38 -11.09 20.71 -3.01
C VAL A 38 -12.18 21.06 -4.03
N GLN A 39 -11.83 21.06 -5.31
CA GLN A 39 -12.74 21.36 -6.41
C GLN A 39 -13.19 20.07 -7.08
N LEU A 40 -14.50 19.96 -7.31
CA LEU A 40 -15.15 18.82 -7.93
C LEU A 40 -15.79 19.28 -9.24
N GLU A 41 -15.46 18.62 -10.36
CA GLU A 41 -15.97 18.94 -11.68
C GLU A 41 -16.43 17.67 -12.40
N ASP A 42 -17.70 17.58 -12.77
CA ASP A 42 -18.18 16.54 -13.67
C ASP A 42 -17.63 16.80 -15.07
N VAL A 43 -16.90 15.84 -15.63
CA VAL A 43 -16.24 15.95 -16.93
C VAL A 43 -16.73 14.83 -17.86
N GLN A 44 -16.59 15.03 -19.17
CA GLN A 44 -16.92 13.99 -20.14
C GLN A 44 -15.98 12.79 -19.95
N SER A 45 -16.55 11.62 -19.70
CA SER A 45 -15.79 10.37 -19.57
C SER A 45 -15.20 9.95 -20.92
N ASP A 46 -13.98 9.41 -20.86
CA ASP A 46 -13.32 8.68 -21.94
C ASP A 46 -13.67 7.18 -21.95
N ASP A 47 -14.51 6.75 -21.01
CA ASP A 47 -15.06 5.40 -20.90
C ASP A 47 -16.59 5.47 -21.02
N ASP A 48 -17.15 4.92 -22.09
CA ASP A 48 -18.60 4.99 -22.39
C ASP A 48 -19.47 4.33 -21.31
N ALA A 49 -18.91 3.42 -20.50
CA ALA A 49 -19.64 2.72 -19.45
C ALA A 49 -19.61 3.43 -18.10
N LEU A 50 -18.75 4.44 -17.93
CA LEU A 50 -18.52 5.10 -16.65
C LEU A 50 -18.71 6.61 -16.76
N LYS A 51 -19.24 7.23 -15.71
CA LYS A 51 -19.19 8.67 -15.49
C LYS A 51 -17.81 9.05 -14.95
N LEU A 52 -17.45 10.33 -15.08
CA LEU A 52 -16.15 10.85 -14.67
C LEU A 52 -16.29 12.13 -13.86
N LEU A 53 -15.67 12.13 -12.68
CA LEU A 53 -15.52 13.30 -11.83
C LEU A 53 -14.03 13.62 -11.71
N ARG A 54 -13.65 14.86 -12.01
CA ARG A 54 -12.33 15.39 -11.72
C ARG A 54 -12.31 15.97 -10.31
N VAL A 55 -11.36 15.51 -9.50
CA VAL A 55 -11.10 16.03 -8.16
C VAL A 55 -9.78 16.77 -8.19
N THR A 56 -9.82 18.07 -7.95
CA THR A 56 -8.62 18.93 -7.92
C THR A 56 -8.38 19.41 -6.50
N ALA A 57 -7.18 19.12 -5.99
CA ALA A 57 -6.73 19.46 -4.66
C ALA A 57 -6.28 20.94 -4.58
N GLY A 58 -5.97 21.42 -3.38
CA GLY A 58 -5.69 22.84 -3.15
C GLY A 58 -4.49 23.38 -3.93
N GLN A 59 -3.42 22.58 -4.08
CA GLN A 59 -2.25 22.94 -4.91
C GLN A 59 -2.45 22.71 -6.42
N GLY A 60 -3.65 22.35 -6.87
CA GLY A 60 -3.97 22.12 -8.28
C GLY A 60 -3.61 20.72 -8.81
N ALA A 61 -2.98 19.87 -8.01
CA ALA A 61 -2.87 18.44 -8.30
C ALA A 61 -4.27 17.82 -8.41
N PHE A 62 -4.43 16.78 -9.23
CA PHE A 62 -5.75 16.20 -9.45
C PHE A 62 -5.72 14.70 -9.68
N LEU A 63 -6.87 14.06 -9.48
CA LEU A 63 -7.15 12.70 -9.93
C LEU A 63 -8.53 12.64 -10.57
N HIS A 64 -8.77 11.56 -11.30
CA HIS A 64 -10.07 11.23 -11.84
C HIS A 64 -10.73 10.13 -11.02
N ILE A 65 -12.03 10.30 -10.78
CA ILE A 65 -12.91 9.29 -10.20
C ILE A 65 -13.87 8.85 -11.30
N TYR A 66 -13.68 7.63 -11.77
CA TYR A 66 -14.62 6.95 -12.65
C TYR A 66 -15.66 6.24 -11.82
N PHE A 67 -16.93 6.21 -12.26
CA PHE A 67 -17.96 5.45 -11.55
C PHE A 67 -19.12 5.04 -12.43
N ASP A 68 -19.71 3.88 -12.12
CA ASP A 68 -21.01 3.47 -12.68
C ASP A 68 -22.18 4.12 -11.93
N ASP A 69 -23.39 4.01 -12.49
CA ASP A 69 -24.60 4.59 -11.90
C ASP A 69 -24.90 4.05 -10.49
N ALA A 70 -24.58 2.78 -10.23
CA ALA A 70 -24.83 2.16 -8.92
C ALA A 70 -23.88 2.69 -7.84
N SER A 71 -22.70 3.15 -8.24
CA SER A 71 -21.61 3.56 -7.35
C SER A 71 -21.47 5.07 -7.18
N GLU A 72 -22.30 5.87 -7.88
CA GLU A 72 -22.22 7.33 -7.88
C GLU A 72 -22.27 7.94 -6.46
N VAL A 73 -23.12 7.41 -5.58
CA VAL A 73 -23.26 7.93 -4.21
C VAL A 73 -21.94 7.78 -3.44
N GLU A 74 -21.32 6.59 -3.48
CA GLU A 74 -20.05 6.34 -2.78
C GLU A 74 -18.89 7.10 -3.45
N ALA A 75 -18.84 7.15 -4.78
CA ALA A 75 -17.84 7.92 -5.51
C ALA A 75 -17.83 9.40 -5.10
N ARG A 76 -19.02 10.03 -5.05
CA ARG A 76 -19.16 11.42 -4.63
C ARG A 76 -18.90 11.62 -3.13
N ARG A 77 -19.31 10.67 -2.30
CA ARG A 77 -19.05 10.67 -0.84
C ARG A 77 -17.55 10.74 -0.54
N TYR A 78 -16.72 10.00 -1.27
CA TYR A 78 -15.27 9.96 -1.06
C TYR A 78 -14.49 10.99 -1.88
N ALA A 79 -15.13 11.76 -2.77
CA ALA A 79 -14.43 12.66 -3.67
C ALA A 79 -13.59 13.72 -2.93
N SER A 80 -14.15 14.39 -1.92
CA SER A 80 -13.41 15.38 -1.14
C SER A 80 -12.24 14.75 -0.36
N CYS A 81 -12.46 13.54 0.18
CA CYS A 81 -11.44 12.76 0.91
C CYS A 81 -10.22 12.45 0.02
N LEU A 82 -10.49 12.01 -1.21
CA LEU A 82 -9.47 11.74 -2.21
C LEU A 82 -8.74 13.02 -2.63
N GLY A 83 -9.43 14.16 -2.69
CA GLY A 83 -8.78 15.46 -2.92
C GLY A 83 -7.86 15.87 -1.77
N THR A 84 -8.33 15.76 -0.52
CA THR A 84 -7.52 16.03 0.68
C THR A 84 -6.29 15.14 0.75
N GLN A 85 -6.42 13.87 0.39
CA GLN A 85 -5.28 12.96 0.30
C GLN A 85 -4.17 13.49 -0.60
N LEU A 86 -4.49 14.11 -1.74
CA LEU A 86 -3.48 14.66 -2.64
C LEU A 86 -2.70 15.81 -2.02
N ASP A 87 -3.36 16.69 -1.25
CA ASP A 87 -2.69 17.77 -0.52
C ASP A 87 -1.72 17.20 0.54
N LEU A 88 -2.20 16.23 1.34
CA LEU A 88 -1.37 15.58 2.36
C LEU A 88 -0.19 14.82 1.74
N LEU A 89 -0.41 14.11 0.63
CA LEU A 89 0.63 13.38 -0.09
C LEU A 89 1.68 14.32 -0.69
N ALA A 90 1.27 15.45 -1.26
CA ALA A 90 2.21 16.43 -1.79
C ALA A 90 3.14 16.97 -0.68
N GLU A 91 2.59 17.27 0.50
CA GLU A 91 3.39 17.69 1.66
C GLU A 91 4.30 16.57 2.20
N GLU A 92 3.77 15.36 2.36
CA GLU A 92 4.51 14.22 2.91
C GLU A 92 5.64 13.76 1.98
N LEU A 93 5.44 13.86 0.66
CA LEU A 93 6.42 13.45 -0.34
C LEU A 93 7.34 14.58 -0.81
N LEU A 94 7.15 15.80 -0.29
CA LEU A 94 7.82 17.01 -0.74
C LEU A 94 7.68 17.22 -2.27
N ASP A 95 6.52 16.87 -2.81
CA ASP A 95 6.20 17.03 -4.23
C ASP A 95 5.65 18.44 -4.49
N ASP A 96 6.48 19.31 -5.03
CA ASP A 96 6.16 20.72 -5.32
C ASP A 96 5.54 20.94 -6.70
N ARG A 97 5.28 19.87 -7.46
CA ARG A 97 4.75 19.98 -8.81
C ARG A 97 3.28 20.36 -8.80
N GLU A 98 2.96 21.47 -9.46
CA GLU A 98 1.58 21.92 -9.65
C GLU A 98 0.91 21.19 -10.83
N GLY A 99 -0.41 21.03 -10.76
CA GLY A 99 -1.20 20.56 -11.90
C GLY A 99 -0.96 19.11 -12.32
N VAL A 100 -0.28 18.30 -11.51
CA VAL A 100 0.02 16.90 -11.84
C VAL A 100 -1.19 15.98 -11.65
N GLN A 101 -1.35 15.03 -12.57
CA GLN A 101 -2.33 13.95 -12.44
C GLN A 101 -1.76 12.81 -11.61
N TRP A 102 -2.46 12.46 -10.54
CA TRP A 102 -2.21 11.29 -9.67
C TRP A 102 -2.93 10.04 -10.20
N ALA A 103 -2.66 8.87 -9.61
CA ALA A 103 -3.39 7.67 -9.99
C ALA A 103 -4.88 7.89 -9.79
N SER A 104 -5.65 7.51 -10.79
CA SER A 104 -7.12 7.66 -10.79
C SER A 104 -7.76 6.45 -10.12
N VAL A 105 -9.06 6.54 -9.85
CA VAL A 105 -9.81 5.48 -9.18
C VAL A 105 -11.10 5.18 -9.95
N VAL A 106 -11.61 3.97 -9.78
CA VAL A 106 -12.90 3.54 -10.34
C VAL A 106 -13.75 3.00 -9.20
N PHE A 107 -14.90 3.61 -8.93
CA PHE A 107 -15.93 3.05 -8.05
C PHE A 107 -16.91 2.25 -8.89
N THR A 108 -17.07 0.95 -8.62
CA THR A 108 -17.98 0.12 -9.40
C THR A 108 -18.64 -0.97 -8.56
N ALA A 109 -19.88 -1.31 -8.92
CA ALA A 109 -20.57 -2.48 -8.41
C ALA A 109 -20.27 -3.73 -9.27
N ASP A 110 -19.65 -3.56 -10.44
CA ASP A 110 -19.24 -4.68 -11.29
C ASP A 110 -17.95 -5.32 -10.79
N MET A 111 -18.10 -6.41 -10.02
CA MET A 111 -16.99 -7.22 -9.50
C MET A 111 -16.10 -7.86 -10.59
N GLN A 112 -16.49 -7.78 -11.87
CA GLN A 112 -15.70 -8.26 -13.01
C GLN A 112 -15.04 -7.14 -13.81
N TYR A 113 -15.20 -5.88 -13.39
CA TYR A 113 -14.60 -4.75 -14.08
C TYR A 113 -13.07 -4.84 -14.09
N ILE A 114 -12.48 -4.64 -15.27
CA ILE A 114 -11.03 -4.59 -15.46
C ILE A 114 -10.68 -3.22 -16.04
N PRO A 115 -9.93 -2.38 -15.32
CA PRO A 115 -9.54 -1.07 -15.83
C PRO A 115 -8.61 -1.21 -17.03
N PRO A 116 -8.69 -0.29 -18.01
CA PRO A 116 -7.77 -0.26 -19.13
C PRO A 116 -6.33 -0.06 -18.65
N ARG A 117 -5.37 -0.65 -19.36
CA ARG A 117 -3.93 -0.58 -19.07
C ARG A 117 -3.15 -0.24 -20.34
N GLY A 118 -2.08 0.52 -20.21
CA GLY A 118 -1.16 0.87 -21.29
C GLY A 118 -0.23 2.01 -20.89
N ASP A 119 0.84 2.21 -21.65
CA ASP A 119 1.90 3.19 -21.31
C ASP A 119 1.38 4.63 -21.29
N GLU A 120 0.34 4.93 -22.05
CA GLU A 120 -0.32 6.25 -22.12
C GLU A 120 -1.57 6.34 -21.22
N ILE A 121 -1.94 5.25 -20.55
CA ILE A 121 -3.16 5.17 -19.72
C ILE A 121 -2.77 5.30 -18.26
N LYS A 122 -3.24 6.37 -17.61
CA LYS A 122 -3.02 6.56 -16.17
C LYS A 122 -3.68 5.42 -15.38
N THR A 123 -2.97 4.88 -14.39
CA THR A 123 -3.46 3.81 -13.51
C THR A 123 -4.82 4.17 -12.92
N ARG A 124 -5.74 3.19 -12.93
CA ARG A 124 -7.07 3.29 -12.32
C ARG A 124 -7.23 2.19 -11.26
N TRP A 125 -7.22 2.57 -9.98
CA TRP A 125 -7.45 1.64 -8.87
C TRP A 125 -8.94 1.36 -8.71
N VAL A 126 -9.31 0.08 -8.70
CA VAL A 126 -10.71 -0.34 -8.59
C VAL A 126 -11.12 -0.40 -7.12
N ILE A 127 -12.28 0.19 -6.84
CA ILE A 127 -12.91 0.25 -5.54
C ILE A 127 -14.32 -0.32 -5.71
N PHE A 128 -14.60 -1.45 -5.06
CA PHE A 128 -15.90 -2.09 -5.20
C PHE A 128 -16.88 -1.54 -4.17
N THR A 129 -18.09 -1.20 -4.62
CA THR A 129 -19.17 -0.69 -3.77
C THR A 129 -20.17 -1.78 -3.33
N ASP A 130 -20.03 -3.00 -3.86
CA ASP A 130 -20.85 -4.15 -3.46
C ASP A 130 -20.54 -4.55 -1.99
N PRO A 131 -21.55 -4.68 -1.10
CA PRO A 131 -21.35 -5.18 0.25
C PRO A 131 -20.72 -6.59 0.33
N ALA A 132 -20.83 -7.39 -0.74
CA ALA A 132 -20.21 -8.71 -0.87
C ALA A 132 -18.75 -8.65 -1.34
N ALA A 133 -18.21 -7.47 -1.64
CA ALA A 133 -16.81 -7.31 -1.98
C ALA A 133 -15.90 -7.77 -0.82
N PRO A 134 -14.72 -8.36 -1.12
CA PRO A 134 -13.71 -8.65 -0.11
C PRO A 134 -13.44 -7.42 0.77
N GLU A 135 -13.23 -7.62 2.07
CA GLU A 135 -13.06 -6.54 3.05
C GLU A 135 -12.01 -5.50 2.62
N GLY A 136 -10.88 -5.96 2.08
CA GLY A 136 -9.81 -5.11 1.55
C GLY A 136 -10.17 -4.25 0.34
N GLN A 137 -11.30 -4.51 -0.32
CA GLN A 137 -11.74 -3.82 -1.53
C GLN A 137 -12.95 -2.91 -1.30
N GLN A 138 -13.47 -2.88 -0.06
CA GLN A 138 -14.57 -2.02 0.30
C GLN A 138 -14.16 -0.55 0.25
N PRO A 139 -15.10 0.37 -0.05
CA PRO A 139 -14.76 1.76 -0.35
C PRO A 139 -13.96 2.45 0.74
N ARG A 140 -14.39 2.30 2.00
CA ARG A 140 -13.70 2.93 3.12
C ARG A 140 -12.26 2.42 3.27
N ARG A 141 -12.04 1.11 3.24
CA ARG A 141 -10.71 0.50 3.42
C ARG A 141 -9.79 0.90 2.26
N MET A 142 -10.27 0.79 1.03
CA MET A 142 -9.51 1.21 -0.15
C MET A 142 -9.14 2.69 -0.12
N VAL A 143 -10.09 3.57 0.17
CA VAL A 143 -9.84 5.02 0.18
C VAL A 143 -8.93 5.42 1.33
N ILE A 144 -9.15 4.92 2.55
CA ILE A 144 -8.44 5.40 3.73
C ILE A 144 -7.08 4.73 3.91
N GLN A 145 -6.97 3.41 3.70
CA GLN A 145 -5.77 2.64 4.07
C GLN A 145 -4.92 2.30 2.84
N THR A 146 -5.55 1.82 1.76
CA THR A 146 -4.80 1.32 0.59
C THR A 146 -4.35 2.44 -0.35
N LEU A 147 -5.23 3.38 -0.69
CA LEU A 147 -4.92 4.39 -1.70
C LEU A 147 -3.76 5.33 -1.34
N PRO A 148 -3.56 5.75 -0.08
CA PRO A 148 -2.36 6.50 0.27
C PRO A 148 -1.06 5.77 -0.08
N HIS A 149 -0.98 4.45 0.16
CA HIS A 149 0.16 3.62 -0.24
C HIS A 149 0.33 3.60 -1.76
N GLU A 150 -0.76 3.35 -2.49
CA GLU A 150 -0.70 3.24 -3.95
C GLU A 150 -0.39 4.57 -4.67
N GLN A 151 -0.80 5.70 -4.09
CA GLN A 151 -0.45 7.01 -4.61
C GLN A 151 1.05 7.32 -4.42
N VAL A 152 1.69 6.79 -3.37
CA VAL A 152 3.14 6.89 -3.20
C VAL A 152 3.86 6.14 -4.33
N HIS A 153 3.35 4.97 -4.75
CA HIS A 153 3.89 4.29 -5.94
C HIS A 153 3.71 5.08 -7.22
N ASP A 154 2.60 5.82 -7.39
CA ASP A 154 2.42 6.72 -8.52
C ASP A 154 3.47 7.84 -8.54
N PHE A 155 3.77 8.42 -7.38
CA PHE A 155 4.88 9.39 -7.21
C PHE A 155 6.24 8.78 -7.57
N GLN A 156 6.55 7.59 -7.04
CA GLN A 156 7.81 6.88 -7.31
C GLN A 156 7.99 6.61 -8.81
N SER A 157 6.93 6.07 -9.45
CA SER A 157 6.90 5.79 -10.88
C SER A 157 7.13 7.06 -11.72
N ARG A 158 6.45 8.16 -11.36
CA ARG A 158 6.58 9.46 -12.05
C ARG A 158 8.02 10.01 -12.00
N ASN A 159 8.74 9.78 -10.90
CA ASN A 159 10.14 10.23 -10.79
C ASN A 159 11.13 9.31 -11.53
N GLY A 160 10.70 8.11 -11.96
CA GLY A 160 11.48 7.23 -12.83
C GLY A 160 12.63 6.49 -12.13
N ALA A 161 12.73 6.57 -10.80
CA ALA A 161 13.67 5.78 -10.03
C ALA A 161 13.18 4.33 -9.89
N ILE A 162 14.03 3.38 -10.28
CA ILE A 162 13.78 1.94 -10.14
C ILE A 162 14.55 1.47 -8.92
N THR A 163 13.88 1.44 -7.76
CA THR A 163 14.48 1.06 -6.48
C THR A 163 14.21 -0.42 -6.16
N PRO A 164 14.97 -1.04 -5.24
CA PRO A 164 14.64 -2.37 -4.72
C PRO A 164 13.30 -2.37 -3.99
N LEU A 165 12.58 -3.49 -4.00
CA LEU A 165 11.22 -3.59 -3.43
C LEU A 165 11.14 -3.12 -1.98
N TRP A 166 12.10 -3.49 -1.13
CA TRP A 166 12.07 -3.06 0.27
C TRP A 166 12.03 -1.53 0.42
N PHE A 167 12.68 -0.79 -0.48
CA PHE A 167 12.66 0.66 -0.44
C PHE A 167 11.33 1.18 -0.97
N ALA A 168 10.90 0.71 -2.14
CA ALA A 168 9.65 1.14 -2.78
C ALA A 168 8.43 0.89 -1.88
N GLU A 169 8.28 -0.35 -1.42
CA GLU A 169 7.18 -0.79 -0.56
C GLU A 169 7.31 -0.22 0.86
N GLY A 170 8.50 -0.21 1.44
CA GLY A 170 8.72 0.36 2.77
C GLY A 170 8.40 1.85 2.83
N HIS A 171 8.79 2.60 1.79
CA HIS A 171 8.45 4.02 1.66
C HIS A 171 6.93 4.19 1.50
N ALA A 172 6.30 3.44 0.59
CA ALA A 172 4.86 3.52 0.35
C ALA A 172 4.05 3.18 1.60
N THR A 173 4.44 2.16 2.37
CA THR A 173 3.76 1.79 3.62
C THR A 173 3.98 2.82 4.71
N TRP A 174 5.21 3.31 4.89
CA TRP A 174 5.51 4.33 5.89
C TRP A 174 4.77 5.65 5.63
N ALA A 175 4.85 6.17 4.40
CA ALA A 175 4.15 7.40 4.03
C ALA A 175 2.63 7.18 4.02
N GLY A 176 2.15 6.06 3.47
CA GLY A 176 0.74 5.71 3.41
C GLY A 176 0.09 5.65 4.79
N LEU A 177 0.73 5.02 5.79
CA LEU A 177 0.23 4.98 7.17
C LEU A 177 0.17 6.35 7.84
N ARG A 178 1.11 7.25 7.51
CA ARG A 178 1.09 8.62 8.04
C ARG A 178 -0.09 9.41 7.52
N ILE A 179 -0.33 9.35 6.21
CA ILE A 179 -1.51 9.95 5.58
C ILE A 179 -2.79 9.33 6.13
N THR A 180 -2.83 8.00 6.24
CA THR A 180 -3.94 7.27 6.87
C THR A 180 -4.18 7.80 8.29
N SER A 181 -3.13 8.00 9.09
CA SER A 181 -3.27 8.50 10.47
C SER A 181 -3.77 9.94 10.55
N MET A 182 -3.54 10.76 9.52
CA MET A 182 -4.07 12.13 9.46
C MET A 182 -5.55 12.14 9.10
N LEU A 183 -6.02 11.17 8.30
CA LEU A 183 -7.43 11.02 7.92
C LEU A 183 -8.24 10.28 8.98
N ASP A 184 -7.68 9.20 9.52
CA ASP A 184 -8.31 8.27 10.45
C ASP A 184 -7.24 7.51 11.26
N ALA A 185 -6.96 8.04 12.45
CA ALA A 185 -5.94 7.49 13.34
C ALA A 185 -6.23 6.05 13.81
N GLU A 186 -7.50 5.66 13.95
CA GLU A 186 -7.88 4.30 14.35
C GLU A 186 -7.60 3.32 13.21
N ALA A 187 -7.98 3.66 11.98
CA ALA A 187 -7.68 2.85 10.81
C ALA A 187 -6.17 2.68 10.60
N ALA A 188 -5.37 3.73 10.83
CA ALA A 188 -3.91 3.65 10.74
C ALA A 188 -3.32 2.72 11.83
N GLN A 189 -3.84 2.78 13.05
CA GLN A 189 -3.40 1.90 14.12
C GLN A 189 -3.72 0.42 13.82
N LEU A 190 -4.91 0.15 13.30
CA LEU A 190 -5.33 -1.20 12.92
C LEU A 190 -4.48 -1.75 11.76
N ASP A 191 -4.25 -0.94 10.72
CA ASP A 191 -3.45 -1.34 9.55
C ASP A 191 -1.98 -1.60 9.94
N ARG A 192 -1.43 -0.76 10.81
CA ARG A 192 -0.12 -0.97 11.41
C ARG A 192 -0.05 -2.28 12.20
N GLU A 193 -1.05 -2.57 13.02
CA GLU A 193 -1.06 -3.77 13.85
C GLU A 193 -1.21 -5.05 13.02
N GLU A 194 -2.06 -5.00 11.98
CA GLU A 194 -2.19 -6.06 10.98
C GLU A 194 -0.84 -6.33 10.30
N THR A 195 -0.17 -5.28 9.80
CA THR A 195 1.15 -5.36 9.19
C THR A 195 2.19 -5.95 10.14
N LEU A 196 2.26 -5.48 11.39
CA LEU A 196 3.20 -6.02 12.38
C LEU A 196 2.88 -7.46 12.80
N SER A 197 1.62 -7.90 12.67
CA SER A 197 1.23 -9.28 12.95
C SER A 197 1.85 -10.28 11.98
N GLU A 198 2.03 -9.88 10.72
CA GLU A 198 2.73 -10.68 9.69
C GLU A 198 4.19 -10.89 10.07
N LEU A 199 4.86 -9.84 10.57
CA LEU A 199 6.25 -9.96 11.04
C LEU A 199 6.38 -10.89 12.25
N ARG A 200 5.46 -10.80 13.21
CA ARG A 200 5.48 -11.67 14.41
C ARG A 200 5.18 -13.13 14.08
N SER A 201 4.50 -13.38 12.97
CA SER A 201 4.13 -14.72 12.51
C SER A 201 5.16 -15.32 11.53
N ALA A 202 6.22 -14.57 11.20
CA ALA A 202 7.23 -15.01 10.24
C ALA A 202 8.17 -16.06 10.85
N ASP A 203 8.22 -17.23 10.24
CA ASP A 203 9.14 -18.30 10.58
C ASP A 203 10.40 -18.26 9.68
N GLY A 204 11.37 -17.42 10.03
CA GLY A 204 12.66 -17.37 9.34
C GLY A 204 13.29 -15.98 9.23
N PRO A 205 14.45 -15.87 8.57
CA PRO A 205 15.08 -14.58 8.26
C PRO A 205 14.24 -13.83 7.22
N ILE A 206 14.01 -12.53 7.44
CA ILE A 206 13.15 -11.69 6.58
C ILE A 206 13.84 -11.31 5.27
N ASN A 207 15.15 -11.04 5.32
CA ASN A 207 16.03 -10.68 4.20
C ASN A 207 15.41 -9.66 3.22
N LEU A 208 15.47 -8.38 3.57
CA LEU A 208 14.94 -7.30 2.73
C LEU A 208 15.68 -7.16 1.39
N ALA A 209 16.98 -7.46 1.31
CA ALA A 209 17.71 -7.41 0.03
C ALA A 209 17.32 -8.51 -0.95
N GLY A 210 16.85 -9.64 -0.44
CA GLY A 210 16.34 -10.76 -1.22
C GLY A 210 14.93 -10.53 -1.76
N TRP A 211 14.20 -9.53 -1.26
CA TRP A 211 12.81 -9.29 -1.66
C TRP A 211 12.69 -8.88 -3.13
N GLY A 212 11.87 -9.63 -3.88
CA GLY A 212 11.69 -9.45 -5.32
C GLY A 212 12.81 -10.06 -6.16
N GLN A 213 13.83 -10.67 -5.53
CA GLN A 213 14.78 -11.48 -6.27
C GLN A 213 14.10 -12.74 -6.77
N ARG A 214 14.50 -13.12 -7.97
CA ARG A 214 14.08 -14.37 -8.59
C ARG A 214 14.86 -15.51 -7.95
N ARG A 215 14.15 -16.40 -7.25
CA ARG A 215 14.73 -17.65 -6.78
C ARG A 215 14.53 -18.73 -7.83
N VAL A 216 15.49 -19.64 -7.93
CA VAL A 216 15.34 -20.82 -8.77
C VAL A 216 14.32 -21.75 -8.13
N LYS A 217 13.31 -22.15 -8.89
CA LYS A 217 12.31 -23.15 -8.49
C LYS A 217 12.99 -24.44 -8.06
N ARG A 218 12.51 -25.05 -6.97
CA ARG A 218 13.11 -26.30 -6.44
C ARG A 218 13.11 -27.41 -7.49
N GLU A 219 12.03 -27.55 -8.26
CA GLU A 219 11.92 -28.51 -9.35
C GLU A 219 12.96 -28.28 -10.45
N ALA A 220 13.34 -27.04 -10.75
CA ALA A 220 14.35 -26.73 -11.74
C ALA A 220 15.75 -27.18 -11.30
N ILE A 221 16.05 -27.06 -10.00
CA ILE A 221 17.24 -27.67 -9.38
C ILE A 221 17.12 -29.20 -9.49
N MET A 222 16.00 -29.78 -9.04
CA MET A 222 15.82 -31.24 -8.97
C MET A 222 15.86 -31.93 -10.34
N ARG A 223 15.46 -31.28 -11.44
CA ARG A 223 15.63 -31.82 -12.81
C ARG A 223 17.09 -32.07 -13.17
N GLN A 224 18.01 -31.31 -12.57
CA GLN A 224 19.44 -31.36 -12.87
C GLN A 224 20.24 -32.18 -11.85
N VAL A 225 19.63 -32.57 -10.73
CA VAL A 225 20.24 -33.46 -9.73
C VAL A 225 20.11 -34.92 -10.19
N SER A 226 21.21 -35.67 -10.08
CA SER A 226 21.26 -37.11 -10.39
C SER A 226 20.32 -37.91 -9.45
N PRO A 227 19.76 -39.06 -9.87
CA PRO A 227 18.93 -39.89 -8.99
C PRO A 227 19.62 -40.28 -7.67
N GLU A 228 20.93 -40.52 -7.71
CA GLU A 228 21.76 -40.88 -6.56
C GLU A 228 21.89 -39.69 -5.60
N ASP A 229 22.13 -38.48 -6.10
CA ASP A 229 22.19 -37.29 -5.27
C ASP A 229 20.82 -36.89 -4.72
N ARG A 230 19.72 -37.11 -5.46
CA ARG A 230 18.36 -36.88 -4.93
C ARG A 230 18.06 -37.80 -3.76
N ALA A 231 18.43 -39.08 -3.85
CA ALA A 231 18.27 -40.03 -2.76
C ALA A 231 19.07 -39.58 -1.52
N ARG A 232 20.29 -39.08 -1.73
CA ARG A 232 21.15 -38.52 -0.67
C ARG A 232 20.55 -37.26 -0.04
N MET A 233 20.02 -36.34 -0.84
CA MET A 233 19.30 -35.15 -0.35
C MET A 233 18.06 -35.53 0.48
N GLY A 234 17.38 -36.63 0.14
CA GLY A 234 16.26 -37.15 0.92
C GLY A 234 16.68 -37.73 2.27
N SER A 235 17.88 -38.34 2.35
CA SER A 235 18.42 -38.93 3.58
C SER A 235 19.23 -37.97 4.46
N ASP A 236 19.76 -36.89 3.88
CA ASP A 236 20.56 -35.87 4.55
C ASP A 236 20.10 -34.48 4.07
N PRO A 237 19.29 -33.77 4.86
CA PRO A 237 18.82 -32.42 4.53
C PRO A 237 19.93 -31.38 4.36
N LYS A 238 21.15 -31.65 4.83
CA LYS A 238 22.32 -30.76 4.69
C LYS A 238 23.21 -31.13 3.49
N PHE A 239 22.91 -32.21 2.79
CA PHE A 239 23.67 -32.64 1.64
C PHE A 239 23.45 -31.70 0.45
N VAL A 240 24.55 -31.10 -0.03
CA VAL A 240 24.59 -30.29 -1.25
C VAL A 240 25.34 -31.10 -2.33
N PRO A 241 24.72 -31.39 -3.50
CA PRO A 241 25.37 -32.12 -4.58
C PRO A 241 26.66 -31.42 -5.01
N LYS A 242 27.77 -32.16 -5.03
CA LYS A 242 29.06 -31.64 -5.50
C LYS A 242 29.19 -31.86 -7.00
N GLY A 243 29.17 -30.77 -7.76
CA GLY A 243 29.61 -30.76 -9.16
C GLY A 243 28.47 -30.65 -10.17
N GLY A 244 28.49 -29.55 -10.91
CA GLY A 244 27.55 -29.24 -11.99
C GLY A 244 27.23 -27.75 -11.96
N SER A 245 27.57 -27.03 -13.01
CA SER A 245 26.99 -25.72 -13.28
C SER A 245 25.52 -25.95 -13.63
N TYR A 246 24.61 -25.59 -12.72
CA TYR A 246 23.19 -25.58 -13.05
C TYR A 246 22.95 -24.60 -14.20
N THR A 247 22.13 -25.01 -15.17
CA THR A 247 21.67 -24.16 -16.25
C THR A 247 20.18 -23.91 -16.05
N PHE A 248 19.77 -22.65 -16.01
CA PHE A 248 18.38 -22.26 -15.80
C PHE A 248 17.87 -21.43 -16.97
N THR A 249 16.62 -21.62 -17.35
CA THR A 249 15.89 -20.71 -18.26
C THR A 249 15.08 -19.71 -17.45
N MET A 250 14.48 -18.71 -18.09
CA MET A 250 13.65 -17.72 -17.39
C MET A 250 12.41 -18.33 -16.70
N GLU A 251 11.94 -19.48 -17.18
CA GLU A 251 10.80 -20.21 -16.60
C GLU A 251 11.16 -20.95 -15.29
N ASP A 252 12.46 -21.15 -15.05
CA ASP A 252 13.00 -21.86 -13.90
C ASP A 252 13.08 -21.00 -12.65
N PHE A 253 12.75 -19.73 -12.78
CA PHE A 253 12.72 -18.79 -11.69
C PHE A 253 11.28 -18.51 -11.26
N GLU A 254 11.12 -18.29 -9.97
CA GLU A 254 9.90 -17.73 -9.37
C GLU A 254 10.28 -16.46 -8.60
N SER A 255 9.37 -15.50 -8.54
CA SER A 255 9.56 -14.36 -7.63
C SER A 255 9.53 -14.89 -6.20
N ASP A 256 10.52 -14.52 -5.40
CA ASP A 256 10.48 -14.83 -3.97
C ASP A 256 9.52 -13.87 -3.26
N GLU A 257 8.21 -14.14 -3.36
CA GLU A 257 7.16 -13.44 -2.60
C GLU A 257 6.92 -14.09 -1.23
N THR A 258 7.78 -15.03 -0.80
CA THR A 258 7.62 -15.62 0.53
C THR A 258 7.81 -14.55 1.60
N MET A 259 6.97 -14.60 2.64
CA MET A 259 6.99 -13.65 3.76
C MET A 259 6.78 -12.19 3.32
N ALA A 260 6.07 -11.93 2.21
CA ALA A 260 5.81 -10.57 1.72
C ALA A 260 5.30 -9.65 2.84
N GLY A 261 4.25 -10.05 3.59
CA GLY A 261 3.72 -9.26 4.71
C GLY A 261 4.77 -8.91 5.77
N ALA A 262 5.62 -9.87 6.15
CA ALA A 262 6.69 -9.63 7.11
C ALA A 262 7.79 -8.70 6.56
N ARG A 263 8.05 -8.73 5.25
CA ARG A 263 8.99 -7.83 4.59
C ARG A 263 8.44 -6.41 4.47
N TYR A 264 7.14 -6.25 4.18
CA TYR A 264 6.45 -4.95 4.30
C TYR A 264 6.65 -4.35 5.69
N ALA A 265 6.36 -5.14 6.74
CA ALA A 265 6.51 -4.71 8.11
C ALA A 265 7.96 -4.34 8.49
N ALA A 266 8.93 -5.18 8.13
CA ALA A 266 10.34 -4.90 8.41
C ALA A 266 10.86 -3.66 7.66
N ALA A 267 10.44 -3.49 6.40
CA ALA A 267 10.78 -2.31 5.60
C ALA A 267 10.17 -1.04 6.21
N MET A 268 8.88 -1.05 6.55
CA MET A 268 8.21 0.04 7.26
C MET A 268 8.94 0.40 8.56
N MET A 269 9.25 -0.59 9.40
CA MET A 269 9.97 -0.37 10.67
C MET A 269 11.34 0.27 10.48
N MET A 270 12.01 0.04 9.35
CA MET A 270 13.28 0.70 9.04
C MET A 270 13.06 2.20 8.82
N PHE A 271 12.06 2.61 8.04
CA PHE A 271 11.73 4.03 7.83
C PHE A 271 11.32 4.71 9.14
N GLU A 272 10.50 4.04 9.97
CA GLU A 272 10.10 4.56 11.27
C GLU A 272 11.25 4.66 12.26
N GLY A 273 12.17 3.70 12.25
CA GLY A 273 13.38 3.75 13.05
C GLY A 273 14.26 4.94 12.67
N LEU A 274 14.42 5.20 11.37
CA LEU A 274 15.13 6.38 10.88
C LEU A 274 14.42 7.67 11.29
N GLU A 275 13.09 7.73 11.14
CA GLU A 275 12.28 8.87 11.57
C GLU A 275 12.46 9.14 13.08
N GLN A 276 12.36 8.10 13.91
CA GLN A 276 12.49 8.24 15.36
C GLN A 276 13.84 8.83 15.78
N ARG A 277 14.92 8.50 15.07
CA ARG A 277 16.29 8.95 15.39
C ARG A 277 16.67 10.28 14.75
N HIS A 278 16.12 10.60 13.57
CA HIS A 278 16.58 11.71 12.73
C HIS A 278 15.51 12.75 12.39
N GLY A 279 14.24 12.46 12.69
CA GLY A 279 13.07 13.27 12.35
C GLY A 279 12.53 13.01 10.95
N ALA A 280 11.21 13.17 10.80
CA ALA A 280 10.47 12.90 9.56
C ALA A 280 11.01 13.71 8.37
N ASP A 281 11.27 15.01 8.54
CA ASP A 281 11.78 15.89 7.48
C ASP A 281 13.07 15.36 6.83
N LYS A 282 13.94 14.77 7.64
CA LYS A 282 15.22 14.24 7.16
C LYS A 282 15.03 12.94 6.38
N VAL A 283 14.08 12.10 6.79
CA VAL A 283 13.66 10.91 6.04
C VAL A 283 12.99 11.30 4.72
N ARG A 284 12.04 12.25 4.73
CA ARG A 284 11.39 12.77 3.51
C ARG A 284 12.40 13.28 2.48
N ARG A 285 13.37 14.09 2.91
CA ARG A 285 14.44 14.59 2.03
C ARG A 285 15.32 13.48 1.48
N TRP A 286 15.69 12.50 2.31
CA TRP A 286 16.46 11.35 1.84
C TRP A 286 15.70 10.56 0.77
N VAL A 287 14.40 10.32 0.97
CA VAL A 287 13.54 9.66 -0.01
C VAL A 287 13.45 10.45 -1.31
N LEU A 288 13.26 11.77 -1.23
CA LEU A 288 13.23 12.64 -2.40
C LEU A 288 14.56 12.57 -3.18
N ASP A 289 15.70 12.59 -2.49
CA ASP A 289 17.01 12.49 -3.12
C ASP A 289 17.22 11.13 -3.80
N VAL A 290 16.75 10.03 -3.18
CA VAL A 290 16.81 8.69 -3.79
C VAL A 290 15.90 8.59 -5.02
N THR A 291 14.67 9.13 -4.94
CA THR A 291 13.66 8.98 -5.99
C THR A 291 13.81 9.98 -7.13
N SER A 292 14.47 11.12 -6.91
CA SER A 292 14.67 12.15 -7.94
C SER A 292 15.69 11.79 -9.03
N THR A 293 16.44 10.71 -8.87
CA THR A 293 17.41 10.24 -9.87
C THR A 293 16.78 9.13 -10.73
N PRO A 294 16.50 9.36 -12.02
CA PRO A 294 15.93 8.35 -12.89
C PRO A 294 16.87 7.16 -13.10
N GLY A 295 16.29 5.97 -13.25
CA GLY A 295 17.02 4.73 -13.54
C GLY A 295 17.19 3.83 -12.32
N VAL A 296 18.00 2.78 -12.48
CA VAL A 296 18.18 1.73 -11.45
C VAL A 296 19.00 2.27 -10.29
N VAL A 297 18.43 2.18 -9.09
CA VAL A 297 19.11 2.46 -7.82
C VAL A 297 19.51 1.13 -7.17
N SER A 298 20.82 0.87 -7.11
CA SER A 298 21.36 -0.35 -6.50
C SER A 298 21.31 -0.31 -4.97
N GLN A 299 21.38 -1.49 -4.34
CA GLN A 299 21.46 -1.59 -2.87
C GLN A 299 22.69 -0.88 -2.30
N ASP A 300 23.84 -0.96 -2.98
CA ASP A 300 25.07 -0.27 -2.55
C ASP A 300 24.91 1.26 -2.58
N GLN A 301 24.21 1.79 -3.59
CA GLN A 301 23.88 3.21 -3.66
C GLN A 301 22.95 3.62 -2.53
N LEU A 302 21.94 2.81 -2.20
CA LEU A 302 21.04 3.08 -1.06
C LEU A 302 21.79 3.04 0.27
N ALA A 303 22.64 2.04 0.50
CA ALA A 303 23.44 1.94 1.71
C ALA A 303 24.40 3.14 1.87
N ALA A 304 25.05 3.57 0.78
CA ALA A 304 25.88 4.76 0.78
C ALA A 304 25.08 6.04 1.03
N SER A 305 23.87 6.13 0.47
CA SER A 305 22.94 7.24 0.68
C SER A 305 22.53 7.34 2.15
N VAL A 306 22.12 6.23 2.76
CA VAL A 306 21.80 6.15 4.20
C VAL A 306 22.96 6.66 5.06
N LYS A 307 24.18 6.21 4.77
CA LYS A 307 25.37 6.68 5.51
C LYS A 307 25.61 8.18 5.35
N THR A 308 25.37 8.71 4.15
CA THR A 308 25.53 10.14 3.85
C THR A 308 24.49 10.99 4.58
N HIS A 309 23.23 10.56 4.57
CA HIS A 309 22.13 11.30 5.18
C HIS A 309 22.09 11.15 6.70
N PHE A 310 22.27 9.94 7.22
CA PHE A 310 22.01 9.62 8.62
C PHE A 310 23.28 9.34 9.43
N GLY A 311 24.42 9.11 8.78
CA GLY A 311 25.63 8.64 9.46
C GLY A 311 25.53 7.21 9.99
N GLU A 312 24.52 6.45 9.54
CA GLU A 312 24.25 5.08 9.96
C GLU A 312 24.71 4.08 8.89
N ASP A 313 24.97 2.83 9.31
CA ASP A 313 25.20 1.70 8.43
C ASP A 313 24.03 0.73 8.57
N LEU A 314 23.21 0.62 7.53
CA LEU A 314 22.08 -0.31 7.48
C LEU A 314 22.42 -1.60 6.72
N SER A 315 23.70 -1.86 6.41
CA SER A 315 24.09 -3.04 5.64
C SER A 315 23.77 -4.36 6.35
N GLU A 316 23.67 -4.39 7.68
CA GLU A 316 23.24 -5.58 8.43
C GLU A 316 21.74 -5.87 8.23
N LEU A 317 20.87 -4.85 8.24
CA LEU A 317 19.43 -4.99 7.98
C LEU A 317 19.11 -5.40 6.54
N LEU A 318 20.06 -5.16 5.62
CA LEU A 318 19.94 -5.58 4.23
C LEU A 318 20.50 -6.99 3.99
N ARG A 319 21.22 -7.62 4.94
CA ARG A 319 21.93 -8.87 4.65
C ARG A 319 21.25 -10.14 5.20
N ASP A 320 20.40 -10.03 6.21
CA ASP A 320 19.73 -11.17 6.87
C ASP A 320 18.21 -11.00 7.00
#